data_AF-A0A8A4TU67-F1
#
_entry.id   AF-A0A8A4TU67-F1
#
_cell.length_a   1.000
_cell.length_b   1.000
_cell.length_c   1.000
_cell.angle_alpha   90.00
_cell.angle_beta   90.00
_cell.angle_gamma   90.00
#
_symmetry.space_group_name_H-M   'P 1'
#
loop_
_entity.id
_entity.type
_entity.pdbx_description
1 polymer ?
#
loop_
_entity_poly.entity_id
_entity_poly.type
_entity_poly.pdbx_seq_one_letter_code
_entity_poly.pdbx_strand_id
1 'polypeptide(L)'
;MSLPTPAKFRVNLTRSNISCLRDEWTSWFAQIRAADEDGRHHSRLEALEKILHKAAGTLSEHASTLPAVAPWQPCTTTDDRTLWLRKVWDFFREKLDQRRGPAKALLDAADEVCWSCFGPPLARAAGWSRNVAKRPPPLPYLDASFYPATLPNERIPRGLMRDHDRAFLDEHLGTIPIPVLRLPAACLAAPWWLVLIGHECGHQIQYALGPEGRLVTDIEDSVRALVLRETGDDGRAEDWAAWSQELFADLWSICTMGPSAIDAMRLLEWHTTDTMNRARRRYPAPRVRLAFMAEVWRIWLARAGEPVPESAELLPGIANPEAPALPADTQTDLALVRPMAEHLLGPLPGFEFDLFKLSGREPLDFQDGGQVDLWNHDLRRGKQPFATTAPAAAFMAAAVFRFWFQEPRPAPDAPDTETAELRLQRCLNSITACSPPGTRGPVEPELPDLGKALLENPLPETEP
;
A
#
# COMPACT_ATOMS: atom_id res chain seq x y z
N MET A 1 -20.26 -26.97 48.42
CA MET A 1 -20.02 -26.90 46.96
C MET A 1 -18.86 -27.82 46.64
N SER A 2 -19.05 -28.84 45.80
CA SER A 2 -17.94 -29.71 45.37
C SER A 2 -17.04 -28.96 44.39
N LEU A 3 -15.72 -29.04 44.59
CA LEU A 3 -14.75 -28.44 43.67
C LEU A 3 -14.84 -29.11 42.29
N PRO A 4 -14.71 -28.36 41.18
CA PRO A 4 -14.70 -28.93 39.84
C PRO A 4 -13.49 -29.87 39.68
N THR A 5 -13.65 -30.93 38.90
CA THR A 5 -12.53 -31.81 38.56
C THR A 5 -11.49 -31.04 37.74
N PRO A 6 -10.19 -31.40 37.81
CA PRO A 6 -9.15 -30.73 37.03
C PRO A 6 -9.46 -30.65 35.53
N ALA A 7 -10.11 -31.69 34.99
CA ALA A 7 -10.53 -31.72 33.60
C ALA A 7 -11.62 -30.69 33.26
N LYS A 8 -12.65 -30.57 34.11
CA LYS A 8 -13.69 -29.55 33.95
C LYS A 8 -13.11 -28.14 34.09
N PHE A 9 -12.19 -27.95 35.03
CA PHE A 9 -11.48 -26.68 35.19
C PHE A 9 -10.71 -26.31 33.91
N ARG A 10 -9.96 -27.25 33.31
CA ARG A 10 -9.18 -27.01 32.09
C ARG A 10 -10.04 -26.58 30.90
N VAL A 11 -11.18 -27.25 30.67
CA VAL A 11 -12.12 -26.89 29.61
C VAL A 11 -12.76 -25.53 29.87
N ASN A 12 -13.16 -25.26 31.12
CA ASN A 12 -13.72 -23.96 31.51
C ASN A 12 -12.71 -22.82 31.34
N LEU A 13 -11.43 -23.06 31.61
CA LEU A 13 -10.36 -22.09 31.38
C LEU A 13 -10.26 -21.70 29.89
N THR A 14 -10.19 -22.67 28.97
CA THR A 14 -10.17 -22.40 27.52
C THR A 14 -11.39 -21.60 27.06
N ARG A 15 -12.60 -21.99 27.50
CA ARG A 15 -13.83 -21.26 27.17
C ARG A 15 -13.81 -19.83 27.70
N SER A 16 -13.33 -19.65 28.94
CA SER A 16 -13.23 -18.34 29.58
C SER A 16 -12.22 -17.45 28.84
N ASN A 17 -11.08 -18.00 28.41
CA ASN A 17 -10.09 -17.26 27.64
C ASN A 17 -10.65 -16.73 26.31
N ILE A 18 -11.41 -17.55 25.58
CA ILE A 18 -12.06 -17.12 24.33
C ILE A 18 -13.12 -16.04 24.62
N SER A 19 -13.92 -16.20 25.68
CA SER A 19 -14.93 -15.21 26.07
C SER A 19 -14.29 -13.86 26.44
N CYS A 20 -13.27 -13.87 27.31
CA CYS A 20 -12.56 -12.67 27.72
C CYS A 20 -11.95 -11.92 26.52
N LEU A 21 -11.38 -12.65 25.56
CA LEU A 21 -10.83 -12.06 24.34
C LEU A 21 -11.91 -11.37 23.51
N ARG A 22 -13.10 -11.97 23.38
CA ARG A 22 -14.23 -11.35 22.66
C ARG A 22 -14.73 -10.08 23.33
N ASP A 23 -14.85 -10.09 24.66
CA ASP A 23 -15.29 -8.92 25.43
C ASP A 23 -14.30 -7.76 25.30
N GLU A 24 -12.99 -8.07 25.35
CA GLU A 24 -11.90 -7.12 25.13
C GLU A 24 -11.98 -6.49 23.73
N TRP A 25 -12.20 -7.30 22.69
CA TRP A 25 -12.37 -6.81 21.32
C TRP A 25 -13.59 -5.91 21.18
N THR A 26 -14.75 -6.32 21.68
CA THR A 26 -15.97 -5.51 21.61
C THR A 26 -15.78 -4.15 22.27
N SER A 27 -15.13 -4.11 23.44
CA SER A 27 -14.79 -2.85 24.11
C SER A 27 -13.85 -1.99 23.27
N TRP A 28 -12.78 -2.58 22.72
CA TRP A 28 -11.81 -1.83 21.91
C TRP A 28 -12.42 -1.32 20.60
N PHE A 29 -13.21 -2.13 19.88
CA PHE A 29 -13.90 -1.70 18.66
C PHE A 29 -14.89 -0.55 18.91
N ALA A 30 -15.59 -0.57 20.05
CA ALA A 30 -16.44 0.54 20.45
C ALA A 30 -15.63 1.83 20.67
N GLN A 31 -14.49 1.72 21.37
CA GLN A 31 -13.61 2.86 21.63
C GLN A 31 -13.00 3.46 20.35
N ILE A 32 -12.46 2.62 19.47
CA ILE A 32 -11.80 3.10 18.24
C ILE A 32 -12.81 3.69 17.26
N ARG A 33 -14.04 3.17 17.18
CA ARG A 33 -15.12 3.77 16.38
C ARG A 33 -15.55 5.12 16.91
N ALA A 34 -15.63 5.27 18.23
CA ALA A 34 -15.93 6.56 18.85
C ALA A 34 -14.85 7.61 18.56
N ALA A 35 -13.60 7.18 18.36
CA ALA A 35 -12.49 8.05 17.98
C ALA A 35 -12.39 8.31 16.46
N ASP A 36 -13.04 7.50 15.62
CA ASP A 36 -13.12 7.67 14.17
C ASP A 36 -14.36 8.50 13.80
N GLU A 37 -14.37 9.77 14.23
CA GLU A 37 -15.52 10.68 14.12
C GLU A 37 -16.09 10.79 12.69
N ASP A 38 -15.21 10.72 11.69
CA ASP A 38 -15.55 10.84 10.27
C ASP A 38 -15.87 9.48 9.60
N GLY A 39 -15.75 8.37 10.33
CA GLY A 39 -15.95 7.02 9.80
C GLY A 39 -14.95 6.64 8.70
N ARG A 40 -13.71 7.17 8.74
CA ARG A 40 -12.66 6.93 7.72
C ARG A 40 -12.18 5.50 7.73
N HIS A 41 -12.29 4.82 8.87
CA HIS A 41 -11.86 3.45 9.08
C HIS A 41 -13.04 2.47 9.16
N HIS A 42 -14.27 2.92 8.91
CA HIS A 42 -15.48 2.11 9.06
C HIS A 42 -15.36 0.73 8.38
N SER A 43 -15.08 0.69 7.07
CA SER A 43 -14.96 -0.56 6.31
C SER A 43 -13.82 -1.46 6.78
N ARG A 44 -12.69 -0.88 7.22
CA ARG A 44 -11.56 -1.63 7.79
C ARG A 44 -11.93 -2.24 9.14
N LEU A 45 -12.47 -1.43 10.05
CA LEU A 45 -12.87 -1.86 11.39
C LEU A 45 -13.96 -2.93 11.32
N GLU A 46 -14.96 -2.75 10.45
CA GLU A 46 -16.01 -3.74 10.23
C GLU A 46 -15.45 -5.05 9.66
N ALA A 47 -14.58 -5.01 8.65
CA ALA A 47 -13.95 -6.20 8.11
C ALA A 47 -13.15 -6.95 9.17
N LEU A 48 -12.32 -6.26 9.95
CA LEU A 48 -11.52 -6.87 11.01
C LEU A 48 -12.40 -7.46 12.12
N GLU A 49 -13.41 -6.71 12.58
CA GLU A 49 -14.33 -7.15 13.64
C GLU A 49 -15.10 -8.41 13.20
N LYS A 50 -15.70 -8.40 12.01
CA LYS A 50 -16.46 -9.55 11.48
C LYS A 50 -15.61 -10.81 11.45
N ILE A 51 -14.37 -10.71 10.98
CA ILE A 51 -13.44 -11.85 10.88
C ILE A 51 -13.06 -12.38 12.25
N LEU A 52 -12.60 -11.50 13.14
CA LEU A 52 -12.13 -11.90 14.47
C LEU A 52 -13.28 -12.53 15.28
N HIS A 53 -14.45 -11.91 15.30
CA HIS A 53 -15.61 -12.44 16.01
C HIS A 53 -16.14 -13.74 15.39
N LYS A 54 -16.17 -13.86 14.06
CA LYS A 54 -16.54 -15.13 13.40
C LYS A 54 -15.57 -16.23 13.79
N ALA A 55 -14.26 -15.99 13.70
CA ALA A 55 -13.23 -16.97 14.04
C ALA A 55 -13.30 -17.40 15.52
N ALA A 56 -13.44 -16.44 16.44
CA ALA A 56 -13.61 -16.75 17.86
C ALA A 56 -14.95 -17.45 18.17
N GLY A 57 -16.00 -17.17 17.42
CA GLY A 57 -17.27 -17.91 17.46
C GLY A 57 -17.07 -19.39 17.14
N THR A 58 -16.41 -19.68 16.02
CA THR A 58 -16.04 -21.05 15.61
C THR A 58 -15.18 -21.77 16.66
N LEU A 59 -14.20 -21.09 17.26
CA LEU A 59 -13.40 -21.65 18.35
C LEU A 59 -14.23 -21.88 19.63
N SER A 60 -15.20 -21.00 19.94
CA SER A 60 -16.11 -21.15 21.09
C SER A 60 -17.02 -22.38 20.93
N GLU A 61 -17.53 -22.60 19.72
CA GLU A 61 -18.34 -23.78 19.37
C GLU A 61 -17.50 -25.05 19.50
N HIS A 62 -16.28 -25.05 18.95
CA HIS A 62 -15.33 -26.16 19.13
C HIS A 62 -15.04 -26.42 20.61
N ALA A 63 -14.72 -25.38 21.38
CA ALA A 63 -14.46 -25.46 22.83
C ALA A 63 -15.65 -26.05 23.62
N SER A 64 -16.88 -25.90 23.11
CA SER A 64 -18.09 -26.48 23.70
C SER A 64 -18.18 -27.99 23.53
N THR A 65 -17.48 -28.54 22.53
CA THR A 65 -17.43 -29.99 22.20
C THR A 65 -16.23 -30.72 22.80
N LEU A 66 -15.30 -30.01 23.46
CA LEU A 66 -14.08 -30.62 24.01
C LEU A 66 -14.38 -31.72 25.03
N PRO A 67 -13.63 -32.84 25.00
CA PRO A 67 -13.90 -33.99 25.83
C PRO A 67 -13.64 -33.67 27.31
N ALA A 68 -14.52 -34.17 28.19
CA ALA A 68 -14.31 -34.06 29.64
C ALA A 68 -13.22 -35.03 30.16
N VAL A 69 -12.78 -35.99 29.34
CA VAL A 69 -11.74 -36.97 29.63
C VAL A 69 -10.51 -36.62 28.80
N ALA A 70 -9.34 -36.55 29.43
CA ALA A 70 -8.08 -36.13 28.79
C ALA A 70 -8.14 -34.79 28.00
N PRO A 71 -8.68 -33.69 28.59
CA PRO A 71 -8.92 -32.44 27.85
C PRO A 71 -7.65 -31.68 27.48
N TRP A 72 -6.49 -32.03 28.02
CA TRP A 72 -5.30 -31.19 27.98
C TRP A 72 -4.84 -30.86 26.56
N GLN A 73 -4.58 -31.85 25.72
CA GLN A 73 -4.08 -31.61 24.36
C GLN A 73 -5.10 -30.82 23.50
N PRO A 74 -6.39 -31.22 23.41
CA PRO A 74 -7.38 -30.45 22.65
C PRO A 74 -7.57 -29.01 23.17
N CYS A 75 -7.54 -28.81 24.49
CA CYS A 75 -7.64 -27.47 25.07
C CYS A 75 -6.39 -26.63 24.75
N THR A 76 -5.19 -27.22 24.78
CA THR A 76 -3.94 -26.52 24.45
C THR A 76 -3.94 -26.08 22.99
N THR A 77 -4.30 -26.96 22.05
CA THR A 77 -4.44 -26.58 20.65
C THR A 77 -5.46 -25.45 20.44
N THR A 78 -6.58 -25.48 21.18
CA THR A 78 -7.59 -24.40 21.13
C THR A 78 -7.06 -23.08 21.71
N ASP A 79 -6.30 -23.14 22.80
CA ASP A 79 -5.68 -21.96 23.41
C ASP A 79 -4.61 -21.36 22.50
N ASP A 80 -3.81 -22.17 21.82
CA ASP A 80 -2.80 -21.70 20.85
C ASP A 80 -3.46 -20.97 19.67
N ARG A 81 -4.55 -21.52 19.14
CA ARG A 81 -5.38 -20.86 18.11
C ARG A 81 -5.98 -19.55 18.60
N THR A 82 -6.42 -19.51 19.87
CA THR A 82 -6.93 -18.29 20.52
C THR A 82 -5.83 -17.24 20.69
N LEU A 83 -4.62 -17.65 21.09
CA LEU A 83 -3.45 -16.79 21.18
C LEU A 83 -3.06 -16.24 19.81
N TRP A 84 -3.16 -17.04 18.76
CA TRP A 84 -2.93 -16.57 17.40
C TRP A 84 -3.91 -15.47 16.99
N LEU A 85 -5.22 -15.64 17.23
CA LEU A 85 -6.21 -14.59 16.98
C LEU A 85 -5.89 -13.30 17.76
N ARG A 86 -5.43 -13.43 19.02
CA ARG A 86 -4.97 -12.28 19.81
C ARG A 86 -3.81 -11.55 19.13
N LYS A 87 -2.80 -12.27 18.60
CA LYS A 87 -1.68 -11.64 17.88
C LYS A 87 -2.15 -10.88 16.63
N VAL A 88 -3.05 -11.46 15.84
CA VAL A 88 -3.63 -10.79 14.67
C VAL A 88 -4.33 -9.49 15.09
N TRP A 89 -5.13 -9.55 16.14
CA TRP A 89 -5.77 -8.36 16.69
C TRP A 89 -4.75 -7.32 17.19
N ASP A 90 -3.77 -7.73 18.01
CA ASP A 90 -2.72 -6.86 18.55
C ASP A 90 -1.98 -6.13 17.41
N PHE A 91 -1.67 -6.84 16.32
CA PHE A 91 -1.01 -6.26 15.16
C PHE A 91 -1.79 -5.11 14.50
N PHE A 92 -3.11 -5.23 14.41
CA PHE A 92 -3.95 -4.15 13.87
C PHE A 92 -4.24 -3.07 14.89
N ARG A 93 -4.47 -3.47 16.14
CA ARG A 93 -4.67 -2.56 17.27
C ARG A 93 -3.51 -1.58 17.35
N GLU A 94 -2.28 -2.08 17.38
CA GLU A 94 -1.07 -1.25 17.46
C GLU A 94 -0.99 -0.20 16.34
N LYS A 95 -1.48 -0.50 15.15
CA LYS A 95 -1.45 0.43 13.99
C LYS A 95 -2.58 1.45 14.04
N LEU A 96 -3.77 1.01 14.40
CA LEU A 96 -4.93 1.89 14.52
C LEU A 96 -4.77 2.83 15.72
N ASP A 97 -4.21 2.37 16.83
CA ASP A 97 -3.95 3.19 18.01
C ASP A 97 -2.93 4.31 17.75
N GLN A 98 -2.09 4.23 16.71
CA GLN A 98 -1.21 5.35 16.31
C GLN A 98 -2.00 6.63 15.96
N ARG A 99 -3.28 6.52 15.56
CA ARG A 99 -4.16 7.69 15.32
C ARG A 99 -4.58 8.42 16.59
N ARG A 100 -4.25 7.92 17.78
CA ARG A 100 -4.54 8.56 19.07
C ARG A 100 -3.32 9.25 19.67
N GLY A 101 -2.16 9.17 19.01
CA GLY A 101 -0.89 9.69 19.50
C GLY A 101 -0.30 10.79 18.62
N PRO A 102 1.01 11.05 18.76
CA PRO A 102 1.72 12.11 18.03
C PRO A 102 1.68 11.97 16.50
N ALA A 103 1.46 10.75 16.00
CA ALA A 103 1.41 10.46 14.57
C ALA A 103 0.06 10.78 13.91
N LYS A 104 -0.96 11.19 14.67
CA LYS A 104 -2.34 11.35 14.18
C LYS A 104 -2.43 12.19 12.91
N ALA A 105 -1.91 13.43 12.93
CA ALA A 105 -2.04 14.34 11.78
C ALA A 105 -1.41 13.77 10.51
N LEU A 106 -0.26 13.09 10.64
CA LEU A 106 0.41 12.45 9.51
C LEU A 106 -0.39 11.26 8.98
N LEU A 107 -0.88 10.40 9.86
CA LEU A 107 -1.62 9.20 9.47
C LEU A 107 -2.99 9.54 8.89
N ASP A 108 -3.66 10.57 9.42
CA ASP A 108 -4.88 11.10 8.85
C ASP A 108 -4.64 11.57 7.39
N ALA A 109 -3.58 12.34 7.15
CA ALA A 109 -3.19 12.76 5.80
C ALA A 109 -2.87 11.55 4.91
N ALA A 110 -2.09 10.59 5.41
CA ALA A 110 -1.76 9.37 4.66
C ALA A 110 -2.99 8.52 4.31
N ASP A 111 -3.98 8.44 5.21
CA ASP A 111 -5.24 7.77 4.97
C ASP A 111 -6.03 8.42 3.83
N GLU A 112 -6.03 9.76 3.73
CA GLU A 112 -6.66 10.49 2.62
C GLU A 112 -5.95 10.21 1.29
N VAL A 113 -4.60 10.26 1.28
CA VAL A 113 -3.82 9.99 0.06
C VAL A 113 -4.05 8.54 -0.40
N CYS A 114 -3.99 7.59 0.52
CA CYS A 114 -4.20 6.18 0.24
C CYS A 114 -5.62 5.95 -0.32
N TRP A 115 -6.64 6.55 0.30
CA TRP A 115 -8.00 6.49 -0.23
C TRP A 115 -8.09 7.07 -1.65
N SER A 116 -7.52 8.25 -1.88
CA SER A 116 -7.54 8.93 -3.17
C SER A 116 -6.86 8.14 -4.31
N CYS A 117 -5.82 7.37 -3.97
CA CYS A 117 -5.09 6.50 -4.89
C CYS A 117 -5.71 5.11 -5.07
N PHE A 118 -6.67 4.71 -4.23
CA PHE A 118 -7.18 3.32 -4.21
C PHE A 118 -8.70 3.24 -4.36
N GLY A 119 -9.47 3.89 -3.49
CA GLY A 119 -10.91 3.72 -3.37
C GLY A 119 -11.68 4.12 -4.64
N PRO A 120 -11.60 5.40 -5.08
CA PRO A 120 -12.32 5.86 -6.27
C PRO A 120 -11.93 5.11 -7.55
N PRO A 121 -10.64 4.83 -7.84
CA PRO A 121 -10.27 3.97 -8.97
C PRO A 121 -10.91 2.57 -8.91
N LEU A 122 -10.87 1.91 -7.74
CA LEU A 122 -11.45 0.58 -7.60
C LEU A 122 -12.98 0.59 -7.75
N ALA A 123 -13.65 1.61 -7.22
CA ALA A 123 -15.08 1.81 -7.39
C ALA A 123 -15.45 2.00 -8.87
N ARG A 124 -14.62 2.75 -9.62
CA ARG A 124 -14.78 2.93 -11.08
C ARG A 124 -14.61 1.61 -11.81
N ALA A 125 -13.56 0.84 -11.51
CA ALA A 125 -13.34 -0.48 -12.10
C ALA A 125 -14.51 -1.44 -11.83
N ALA A 126 -15.05 -1.44 -10.60
CA ALA A 126 -16.21 -2.26 -10.23
C ALA A 126 -17.49 -1.85 -10.99
N GLY A 127 -17.60 -0.60 -11.43
CA GLY A 127 -18.65 -0.14 -12.33
C GLY A 127 -18.52 -0.67 -13.76
N TRP A 128 -17.31 -1.06 -14.17
CA TRP A 128 -17.02 -1.60 -15.51
C TRP A 128 -16.95 -3.13 -15.55
N SER A 129 -16.54 -3.77 -14.45
CA SER A 129 -16.35 -5.22 -14.38
C SER A 129 -16.78 -5.78 -13.02
N ARG A 130 -17.51 -6.90 -13.06
CA ARG A 130 -17.92 -7.64 -11.84
C ARG A 130 -16.77 -8.42 -11.19
N ASN A 131 -15.64 -8.55 -11.89
CA ASN A 131 -14.50 -9.36 -11.46
C ASN A 131 -13.49 -8.58 -10.61
N VAL A 132 -13.82 -7.35 -10.23
CA VAL A 132 -12.98 -6.50 -9.39
C VAL A 132 -13.20 -6.86 -7.93
N ALA A 133 -12.13 -7.20 -7.23
CA ALA A 133 -12.21 -7.58 -5.83
C ALA A 133 -12.61 -6.37 -4.97
N LYS A 134 -13.66 -6.53 -4.18
CA LYS A 134 -14.06 -5.56 -3.16
C LYS A 134 -13.08 -5.65 -1.98
N ARG A 135 -12.17 -4.68 -1.87
CA ARG A 135 -11.15 -4.65 -0.81
C ARG A 135 -11.13 -3.29 -0.10
N PRO A 136 -10.87 -3.26 1.22
CA PRO A 136 -10.64 -1.99 1.90
C PRO A 136 -9.33 -1.36 1.43
N PRO A 137 -9.20 -0.02 1.46
CA PRO A 137 -7.93 0.65 1.21
C PRO A 137 -6.86 0.21 2.21
N PRO A 138 -5.58 0.17 1.81
CA PRO A 138 -4.48 -0.13 2.73
C PRO A 138 -4.51 0.77 3.96
N LEU A 139 -4.10 0.25 5.12
CA LEU A 139 -3.98 0.99 6.37
C LEU A 139 -2.55 1.51 6.51
N PRO A 140 -2.30 2.81 6.35
CA PRO A 140 -0.98 3.39 6.60
C PRO A 140 -0.60 3.27 8.08
N TYR A 141 0.65 3.00 8.39
CA TYR A 141 1.17 3.07 9.75
C TYR A 141 2.65 3.43 9.75
N LEU A 142 3.12 4.05 10.83
CA LEU A 142 4.54 4.34 11.01
C LEU A 142 5.27 3.10 11.49
N ASP A 143 6.40 2.83 10.84
CA ASP A 143 7.32 1.76 11.17
C ASP A 143 8.72 2.33 11.38
N ALA A 144 9.56 1.61 12.13
CA ALA A 144 10.96 1.96 12.36
C ALA A 144 11.85 1.75 11.11
N SER A 145 11.27 1.27 10.00
CA SER A 145 11.99 1.08 8.74
C SER A 145 12.20 2.38 7.98
N PHE A 146 13.24 2.39 7.15
CA PHE A 146 13.68 3.59 6.44
C PHE A 146 12.94 3.84 5.12
N TYR A 147 12.38 2.79 4.49
CA TYR A 147 11.66 2.89 3.22
C TYR A 147 10.16 2.60 3.40
N PRO A 148 9.29 3.31 2.67
CA PRO A 148 7.91 2.88 2.51
C PRO A 148 7.85 1.47 1.91
N ALA A 149 6.86 0.69 2.33
CA ALA A 149 6.61 -0.62 1.75
C ALA A 149 5.19 -1.07 2.08
N THR A 150 4.48 -1.62 1.11
CA THR A 150 3.19 -2.29 1.34
C THR A 150 3.42 -3.76 1.60
N LEU A 151 2.72 -4.28 2.60
CA LEU A 151 2.50 -5.71 2.73
C LEU A 151 1.14 -5.99 2.09
N PRO A 152 1.10 -6.66 0.92
CA PRO A 152 -0.16 -7.10 0.33
C PRO A 152 -0.95 -7.93 1.32
N ASN A 153 -2.27 -8.00 1.11
CA ASN A 153 -3.15 -8.89 1.88
C ASN A 153 -2.55 -10.30 1.93
N GLU A 154 -1.93 -10.72 0.84
CA GLU A 154 -1.42 -12.06 0.59
C GLU A 154 -0.12 -12.41 1.37
N ARG A 155 0.36 -11.54 2.28
CA ARG A 155 1.61 -11.79 3.03
C ARG A 155 1.50 -11.45 4.51
N ILE A 156 1.58 -12.47 5.36
CA ILE A 156 1.62 -12.29 6.81
C ILE A 156 2.95 -11.58 7.20
N PRO A 157 2.91 -10.54 8.03
CA PRO A 157 4.10 -9.86 8.51
C PRO A 157 4.93 -10.81 9.38
N ARG A 158 6.26 -10.77 9.25
CA ARG A 158 7.17 -11.68 9.99
C ARG A 158 6.95 -11.65 11.51
N GLY A 159 6.57 -10.52 12.09
CA GLY A 159 6.29 -10.39 13.52
C GLY A 159 5.02 -11.13 13.99
N LEU A 160 4.13 -11.50 13.06
CA LEU A 160 2.97 -12.37 13.33
C LEU A 160 3.31 -13.86 13.20
N MET A 161 4.48 -14.20 12.65
CA MET A 161 4.92 -15.58 12.41
C MET A 161 5.86 -16.02 13.55
N ARG A 162 5.63 -17.20 14.13
CA ARG A 162 6.71 -17.94 14.80
C ARG A 162 7.37 -18.85 13.77
N ASP A 163 8.65 -19.19 13.96
CA ASP A 163 9.38 -20.06 13.00
C ASP A 163 8.68 -21.41 12.78
N HIS A 164 8.05 -21.97 13.82
CA HIS A 164 7.26 -23.21 13.72
C HIS A 164 5.90 -23.02 13.04
N ASP A 165 5.27 -21.84 13.11
CA ASP A 165 3.93 -21.60 12.54
C ASP A 165 3.97 -21.25 11.04
N ARG A 166 5.15 -21.15 10.45
CA ARG A 166 5.38 -20.55 9.12
C ARG A 166 4.68 -21.29 7.98
N ALA A 167 4.83 -22.61 7.91
CA ALA A 167 4.22 -23.41 6.84
C ALA A 167 2.69 -23.35 6.89
N PHE A 168 2.11 -23.51 8.08
CA PHE A 168 0.66 -23.41 8.30
C PHE A 168 0.09 -22.03 7.97
N LEU A 169 0.80 -20.97 8.37
CA LEU A 169 0.39 -19.59 8.12
C LEU A 169 0.47 -19.20 6.64
N ASP A 170 1.56 -19.61 5.96
CA ASP A 170 1.74 -19.36 4.53
C ASP A 170 0.75 -20.18 3.67
N GLU A 171 0.40 -21.41 4.07
CA GLU A 171 -0.45 -22.33 3.30
C GLU A 171 -1.96 -22.10 3.51
N HIS A 172 -2.40 -21.71 4.72
CA HIS A 172 -3.83 -21.74 5.08
C HIS A 172 -4.40 -20.42 5.59
N LEU A 173 -3.54 -19.46 5.94
CA LEU A 173 -3.96 -18.18 6.55
C LEU A 173 -3.37 -16.99 5.83
N GLY A 174 -2.81 -17.20 4.64
CA GLY A 174 -2.02 -16.24 3.84
C GLY A 174 -2.75 -14.98 3.41
N THR A 175 -3.85 -14.59 4.05
CA THR A 175 -4.55 -13.32 3.80
C THR A 175 -4.74 -12.54 5.10
N ILE A 176 -3.98 -11.44 5.23
CA ILE A 176 -4.32 -10.33 6.11
C ILE A 176 -5.65 -9.73 5.62
N PRO A 177 -6.59 -9.40 6.51
CA PRO A 177 -7.92 -8.93 6.11
C PRO A 177 -7.94 -7.50 5.56
N ILE A 178 -6.95 -6.70 5.93
CA ILE A 178 -6.80 -5.31 5.52
C ILE A 178 -5.35 -5.13 5.08
N PRO A 179 -5.07 -4.59 3.88
CA PRO A 179 -3.70 -4.41 3.46
C PRO A 179 -3.05 -3.36 4.36
N VAL A 180 -1.75 -3.47 4.60
CA VAL A 180 -1.05 -2.47 5.44
C VAL A 180 0.04 -1.79 4.63
N LEU A 181 0.13 -0.47 4.77
CA LEU A 181 1.11 0.36 4.10
C LEU A 181 2.06 0.91 5.16
N ARG A 182 3.33 0.54 5.07
CA ARG A 182 4.38 0.98 6.00
C ARG A 182 4.89 2.33 5.54
N LEU A 183 4.91 3.28 6.46
CA LEU A 183 5.52 4.58 6.27
C LEU A 183 6.77 4.68 7.16
N PRO A 184 7.89 5.21 6.65
CA PRO A 184 9.06 5.42 7.47
C PRO A 184 8.81 6.49 8.53
N ALA A 185 9.42 6.35 9.69
CA ALA A 185 9.34 7.36 10.76
C ALA A 185 9.78 8.76 10.29
N ALA A 186 10.63 8.85 9.27
CA ALA A 186 11.04 10.11 8.63
C ALA A 186 9.85 10.94 8.11
N CYS A 187 8.71 10.33 7.79
CA CYS A 187 7.50 11.04 7.40
C CYS A 187 7.02 12.04 8.46
N LEU A 188 7.35 11.83 9.74
CA LEU A 188 7.01 12.76 10.83
C LEU A 188 7.68 14.13 10.69
N ALA A 189 8.81 14.21 9.99
CA ALA A 189 9.53 15.47 9.76
C ALA A 189 9.42 15.95 8.31
N ALA A 190 8.85 15.12 7.43
CA ALA A 190 8.93 15.30 5.99
C ALA A 190 7.67 14.71 5.31
N PRO A 191 6.61 15.52 5.12
CA PRO A 191 5.35 15.03 4.58
C PRO A 191 5.43 14.71 3.07
N TRP A 192 6.51 15.11 2.39
CA TRP A 192 6.72 14.83 0.97
C TRP A 192 6.77 13.32 0.67
N TRP A 193 7.16 12.48 1.65
CA TRP A 193 7.15 11.02 1.50
C TRP A 193 5.77 10.46 1.13
N LEU A 194 4.68 11.18 1.46
CA LEU A 194 3.32 10.74 1.17
C LEU A 194 3.05 10.60 -0.34
N VAL A 195 3.82 11.25 -1.21
CA VAL A 195 3.71 11.04 -2.67
C VAL A 195 3.99 9.58 -3.08
N LEU A 196 4.82 8.87 -2.31
CA LEU A 196 5.18 7.48 -2.61
C LEU A 196 4.05 6.49 -2.29
N ILE A 197 3.01 6.92 -1.57
CA ILE A 197 1.79 6.14 -1.38
C ILE A 197 1.15 5.78 -2.73
N GLY A 198 1.35 6.60 -3.77
CA GLY A 198 0.92 6.27 -5.13
C GLY A 198 1.49 4.94 -5.61
N HIS A 199 2.80 4.73 -5.49
CA HIS A 199 3.46 3.47 -5.88
C HIS A 199 2.93 2.29 -5.07
N GLU A 200 2.86 2.47 -3.76
CA GLU A 200 2.37 1.45 -2.82
C GLU A 200 0.93 1.01 -3.07
N CYS A 201 0.04 1.97 -3.39
CA CYS A 201 -1.32 1.67 -3.81
C CYS A 201 -1.36 0.96 -5.17
N GLY A 202 -0.36 1.16 -6.02
CA GLY A 202 -0.25 0.51 -7.33
C GLY A 202 -0.17 -1.00 -7.23
N HIS A 203 0.65 -1.52 -6.32
CA HIS A 203 0.65 -2.96 -6.01
C HIS A 203 -0.75 -3.45 -5.62
N GLN A 204 -1.43 -2.70 -4.75
CA GLN A 204 -2.75 -3.10 -4.23
C GLN A 204 -3.84 -3.05 -5.30
N ILE A 205 -3.78 -2.06 -6.19
CA ILE A 205 -4.63 -1.98 -7.37
C ILE A 205 -4.39 -3.19 -8.28
N GLN A 206 -3.14 -3.57 -8.54
CA GLN A 206 -2.81 -4.73 -9.36
C GLN A 206 -3.45 -6.02 -8.80
N TYR A 207 -3.36 -6.25 -7.48
CA TYR A 207 -3.98 -7.39 -6.82
C TYR A 207 -5.51 -7.33 -6.78
N ALA A 208 -6.09 -6.12 -6.77
CA ALA A 208 -7.55 -5.94 -6.68
C ALA A 208 -8.26 -6.02 -8.04
N LEU A 209 -7.56 -5.71 -9.14
CA LEU A 209 -8.09 -5.74 -10.50
C LEU A 209 -8.07 -7.15 -11.10
N GLY A 210 -8.82 -8.06 -10.49
CA GLY A 210 -8.99 -9.43 -10.99
C GLY A 210 -9.21 -10.42 -9.86
N PRO A 211 -9.89 -11.55 -10.12
CA PRO A 211 -10.08 -12.59 -9.12
C PRO A 211 -8.70 -13.14 -8.72
N GLU A 212 -8.49 -13.32 -7.42
CA GLU A 212 -7.29 -13.96 -6.86
C GLU A 212 -5.94 -13.34 -7.32
N GLY A 213 -5.94 -12.06 -7.72
CA GLY A 213 -4.73 -11.37 -8.18
C GLY A 213 -4.26 -11.78 -9.58
N ARG A 214 -5.11 -12.41 -10.40
CA ARG A 214 -4.78 -12.89 -11.76
C ARG A 214 -4.14 -11.84 -12.68
N LEU A 215 -4.44 -10.56 -12.50
CA LEU A 215 -3.80 -9.50 -13.28
C LEU A 215 -2.28 -9.45 -13.07
N VAL A 216 -1.78 -9.85 -11.90
CA VAL A 216 -0.33 -9.93 -11.62
C VAL A 216 0.33 -10.90 -12.59
N THR A 217 -0.21 -12.12 -12.71
CA THR A 217 0.35 -13.15 -13.62
C THR A 217 0.12 -12.78 -15.08
N ASP A 218 -1.05 -12.25 -15.43
CA ASP A 218 -1.35 -11.87 -16.82
C ASP A 218 -0.40 -10.74 -17.31
N ILE A 219 -0.07 -9.78 -16.43
CA ILE A 219 0.92 -8.74 -16.76
C ILE A 219 2.33 -9.33 -16.87
N GLU A 220 2.74 -10.17 -15.93
CA GLU A 220 4.05 -10.85 -15.96
C GLU A 220 4.26 -11.60 -17.28
N ASP A 221 3.28 -12.41 -17.69
CA ASP A 221 3.32 -13.17 -18.94
C ASP A 221 3.37 -12.26 -20.17
N SER A 222 2.61 -11.15 -20.15
CA SER A 222 2.61 -10.19 -21.26
C SER A 222 3.96 -9.46 -21.40
N VAL A 223 4.61 -9.15 -20.27
CA VAL A 223 5.93 -8.52 -20.21
C VAL A 223 7.00 -9.49 -20.73
N ARG A 224 6.97 -10.74 -20.26
CA ARG A 224 7.84 -11.82 -20.75
C ARG A 224 7.74 -11.97 -22.27
N ALA A 225 6.51 -12.06 -22.79
CA ALA A 225 6.26 -12.24 -24.21
C ALA A 225 6.72 -11.04 -25.06
N LEU A 226 6.55 -9.81 -24.55
CA LEU A 226 7.07 -8.61 -25.19
C LEU A 226 8.60 -8.66 -25.31
N VAL A 227 9.30 -8.85 -24.18
CA VAL A 227 10.77 -8.79 -24.16
C VAL A 227 11.39 -9.91 -24.97
N LEU A 228 10.83 -11.12 -24.92
CA LEU A 228 11.26 -12.23 -25.76
C LEU A 228 11.12 -11.90 -27.25
N ARG A 229 10.03 -11.24 -27.66
CA ARG A 229 9.83 -10.82 -29.05
C ARG A 229 10.83 -9.75 -29.50
N GLU A 230 11.09 -8.76 -28.65
CA GLU A 230 11.98 -7.63 -29.00
C GLU A 230 13.47 -8.02 -28.97
N THR A 231 13.86 -8.99 -28.13
CA THR A 231 15.28 -9.31 -27.91
C THR A 231 15.70 -10.72 -28.33
N GLY A 232 14.79 -11.69 -28.33
CA GLY A 232 15.11 -13.11 -28.48
C GLY A 232 15.88 -13.71 -27.30
N ASP A 233 15.94 -13.01 -26.16
CA ASP A 233 16.70 -13.41 -24.95
C ASP A 233 15.76 -13.84 -23.82
N ASP A 234 15.69 -15.15 -23.58
CA ASP A 234 14.87 -15.74 -22.52
C ASP A 234 15.26 -15.26 -21.12
N GLY A 235 16.57 -15.09 -20.86
CA GLY A 235 17.05 -14.65 -19.55
C GLY A 235 16.59 -13.24 -19.23
N ARG A 236 16.74 -12.33 -20.20
CA ARG A 236 16.23 -10.96 -20.06
C ARG A 236 14.71 -10.91 -19.98
N ALA A 237 14.00 -11.78 -20.71
CA ALA A 237 12.54 -11.87 -20.61
C ALA A 237 12.09 -12.26 -19.19
N GLU A 238 12.77 -13.20 -18.53
CA GLU A 238 12.49 -13.55 -17.13
C GLU A 238 12.83 -12.41 -16.15
N ASP A 239 13.93 -11.69 -16.37
CA ASP A 239 14.30 -10.54 -15.53
C ASP A 239 13.22 -9.44 -15.59
N TRP A 240 12.77 -9.06 -16.79
CA TRP A 240 11.70 -8.06 -16.94
C TRP A 240 10.36 -8.55 -16.42
N ALA A 241 10.03 -9.83 -16.60
CA ALA A 241 8.85 -10.44 -16.02
C ALA A 241 8.87 -10.32 -14.49
N ALA A 242 10.01 -10.61 -13.86
CA ALA A 242 10.20 -10.45 -12.41
C ALA A 242 10.11 -8.98 -11.92
N TRP A 243 10.36 -8.01 -12.80
CA TRP A 243 10.23 -6.57 -12.52
C TRP A 243 8.81 -6.02 -12.75
N SER A 244 7.93 -6.78 -13.40
CA SER A 244 6.63 -6.30 -13.88
C SER A 244 5.73 -5.69 -12.80
N GLN A 245 5.74 -6.23 -11.58
CA GLN A 245 4.96 -5.70 -10.45
C GLN A 245 5.44 -4.30 -10.02
N GLU A 246 6.76 -4.08 -10.02
CA GLU A 246 7.35 -2.78 -9.68
C GLU A 246 7.10 -1.75 -10.79
N LEU A 247 7.21 -2.18 -12.06
CA LEU A 247 6.89 -1.33 -13.21
C LEU A 247 5.42 -0.91 -13.21
N PHE A 248 4.50 -1.81 -12.86
CA PHE A 248 3.08 -1.48 -12.72
C PHE A 248 2.85 -0.47 -11.58
N ALA A 249 3.49 -0.66 -10.43
CA ALA A 249 3.37 0.26 -9.31
C ALA A 249 3.93 1.66 -9.64
N ASP A 250 5.07 1.72 -10.34
CA ASP A 250 5.63 2.98 -10.85
C ASP A 250 4.69 3.67 -11.84
N LEU A 251 4.12 2.92 -12.78
CA LEU A 251 3.14 3.40 -13.74
C LEU A 251 1.91 4.00 -13.04
N TRP A 252 1.37 3.30 -12.03
CA TRP A 252 0.25 3.78 -11.22
C TRP A 252 0.61 5.03 -10.41
N SER A 253 1.83 5.10 -9.88
CA SER A 253 2.32 6.28 -9.16
C SER A 253 2.34 7.51 -10.06
N ILE A 254 2.70 7.36 -11.34
CA ILE A 254 2.65 8.47 -12.31
C ILE A 254 1.20 8.84 -12.60
N CYS A 255 0.33 7.85 -12.84
CA CYS A 255 -1.09 8.09 -13.07
C CYS A 255 -1.77 8.85 -11.92
N THR A 256 -1.25 8.75 -10.69
CA THR A 256 -1.84 9.35 -9.48
C THR A 256 -1.06 10.53 -8.91
N MET A 257 0.22 10.68 -9.20
CA MET A 257 1.07 11.74 -8.63
C MET A 257 1.81 12.55 -9.70
N GLY A 258 1.66 12.18 -10.97
CA GLY A 258 2.32 12.82 -12.10
C GLY A 258 3.85 12.80 -11.97
N PRO A 259 4.55 13.85 -12.41
CA PRO A 259 6.01 13.92 -12.37
C PRO A 259 6.58 14.00 -10.94
N SER A 260 5.78 14.36 -9.93
CA SER A 260 6.23 14.33 -8.54
C SER A 260 6.60 12.92 -8.06
N ALA A 261 6.00 11.86 -8.63
CA ALA A 261 6.45 10.49 -8.37
C ALA A 261 7.86 10.22 -8.94
N ILE A 262 8.17 10.75 -10.12
CA ILE A 262 9.48 10.60 -10.78
C ILE A 262 10.55 11.28 -9.94
N ASP A 263 10.31 12.53 -9.53
CA ASP A 263 11.24 13.28 -8.69
C ASP A 263 11.46 12.60 -7.33
N ALA A 264 10.39 12.10 -6.71
CA ALA A 264 10.50 11.37 -5.44
C ALA A 264 11.32 10.09 -5.60
N MET A 265 11.05 9.31 -6.65
CA MET A 265 11.82 8.09 -6.93
C MET A 265 13.28 8.41 -7.23
N ARG A 266 13.55 9.51 -7.95
CA ARG A 266 14.92 9.98 -8.20
C ARG A 266 15.65 10.24 -6.89
N LEU A 267 15.02 10.89 -5.91
CA LEU A 267 15.65 11.16 -4.62
C LEU A 267 16.00 9.87 -3.84
N LEU A 268 15.20 8.81 -3.99
CA LEU A 268 15.43 7.53 -3.30
C LEU A 268 16.48 6.68 -3.98
N GLU A 269 16.49 6.67 -5.31
CA GLU A 269 17.35 5.78 -6.08
C GLU A 269 18.71 6.41 -6.42
N TRP A 270 18.87 7.73 -6.24
CA TRP A 270 20.10 8.43 -6.59
C TRP A 270 21.31 7.87 -5.85
N HIS A 271 22.27 7.37 -6.61
CA HIS A 271 23.49 6.79 -6.09
C HIS A 271 24.67 7.01 -7.05
N THR A 272 25.82 6.39 -6.76
CA THR A 272 26.97 6.32 -7.66
C THR A 272 26.59 5.76 -9.03
N THR A 273 27.31 6.17 -10.09
CA THR A 273 27.07 5.72 -11.47
C THR A 273 27.00 4.20 -11.61
N ASP A 274 27.88 3.48 -10.91
CA ASP A 274 27.90 2.02 -10.90
C ASP A 274 26.60 1.43 -10.33
N THR A 275 26.15 1.90 -9.17
CA THR A 275 24.90 1.44 -8.55
C THR A 275 23.68 1.80 -9.40
N MET A 276 23.69 2.95 -10.07
CA MET A 276 22.61 3.39 -10.96
C MET A 276 22.41 2.46 -12.18
N ASN A 277 23.42 1.66 -12.53
CA ASN A 277 23.42 0.76 -13.69
C ASN A 277 23.28 -0.73 -13.31
N ARG A 278 23.23 -1.07 -12.02
CA ARG A 278 23.10 -2.46 -11.57
C ARG A 278 21.65 -2.78 -11.22
N ALA A 279 21.07 -3.75 -11.92
CA ALA A 279 19.77 -4.30 -11.57
C ALA A 279 19.83 -5.03 -10.22
N ARG A 280 18.67 -5.09 -9.55
CA ARG A 280 18.46 -5.88 -8.33
C ARG A 280 17.47 -6.99 -8.66
N ARG A 281 17.40 -8.03 -7.83
CA ARG A 281 16.57 -9.22 -8.10
C ARG A 281 15.11 -8.92 -8.48
N ARG A 282 14.51 -7.87 -7.93
CA ARG A 282 13.11 -7.48 -8.18
C ARG A 282 12.96 -6.13 -8.87
N TYR A 283 14.08 -5.46 -9.17
CA TYR A 283 14.05 -4.10 -9.67
C TYR A 283 15.00 -3.96 -10.85
N PRO A 284 14.57 -3.28 -11.93
CA PRO A 284 15.51 -2.89 -12.98
C PRO A 284 16.60 -1.99 -12.38
N ALA A 285 17.69 -1.80 -13.12
CA ALA A 285 18.68 -0.81 -12.73
C ALA A 285 17.99 0.55 -12.49
N PRO A 286 18.34 1.31 -11.44
CA PRO A 286 17.73 2.61 -11.14
C PRO A 286 17.59 3.56 -12.34
N ARG A 287 18.60 3.58 -13.22
CA ARG A 287 18.57 4.38 -14.45
C ARG A 287 17.48 3.92 -15.42
N VAL A 288 17.28 2.62 -15.58
CA VAL A 288 16.22 2.03 -16.43
C VAL A 288 14.85 2.32 -15.81
N ARG A 289 14.70 2.15 -14.49
CA ARG A 289 13.46 2.47 -13.75
C ARG A 289 13.02 3.91 -13.95
N LEU A 290 13.93 4.87 -13.73
CA LEU A 290 13.63 6.29 -13.87
C LEU A 290 13.36 6.68 -15.34
N ALA A 291 14.09 6.08 -16.29
CA ALA A 291 13.81 6.25 -17.72
C ALA A 291 12.41 5.74 -18.11
N PHE A 292 12.02 4.57 -17.60
CA PHE A 292 10.67 4.03 -17.77
C PHE A 292 9.60 4.99 -17.25
N MET A 293 9.77 5.49 -16.02
CA MET A 293 8.83 6.44 -15.44
C MET A 293 8.71 7.75 -16.24
N ALA A 294 9.84 8.28 -16.72
CA ALA A 294 9.85 9.48 -17.57
C ALA A 294 9.16 9.23 -18.92
N GLU A 295 9.39 8.08 -19.55
CA GLU A 295 8.79 7.74 -20.83
C GLU A 295 7.27 7.54 -20.74
N VAL A 296 6.79 6.91 -19.66
CA VAL A 296 5.37 6.82 -19.34
C VAL A 296 4.72 8.22 -19.30
N TRP A 297 5.35 9.17 -18.59
CA TRP A 297 4.85 10.54 -18.50
C TRP A 297 4.83 11.23 -19.87
N ARG A 298 5.88 11.07 -20.68
CA ARG A 298 5.96 11.60 -22.05
C ARG A 298 4.85 11.04 -22.95
N ILE A 299 4.61 9.74 -22.91
CA ILE A 299 3.53 9.10 -23.69
C ILE A 299 2.16 9.61 -23.23
N TRP A 300 1.95 9.81 -21.93
CA TRP A 300 0.69 10.35 -21.42
C TRP A 300 0.41 11.76 -21.97
N LEU A 301 1.42 12.64 -21.90
CA LEU A 301 1.35 13.99 -22.46
C LEU A 301 1.06 13.96 -23.97
N ALA A 302 1.79 13.13 -24.71
CA ALA A 302 1.59 12.99 -26.16
C ALA A 302 0.16 12.55 -26.50
N ARG A 303 -0.41 11.60 -25.74
CA ARG A 303 -1.79 11.12 -25.94
C ARG A 303 -2.84 12.21 -25.62
N ALA A 304 -2.53 13.11 -24.70
CA ALA A 304 -3.37 14.26 -24.38
C ALA A 304 -3.20 15.44 -25.36
N GLY A 305 -2.25 15.37 -26.30
CA GLY A 305 -1.93 16.46 -27.22
C GLY A 305 -1.12 17.59 -26.58
N GLU A 306 -0.50 17.32 -25.43
CA GLU A 306 0.29 18.29 -24.68
C GLU A 306 1.76 18.33 -25.14
N PRO A 307 2.47 19.46 -24.92
CA PRO A 307 3.90 19.54 -25.15
C PRO A 307 4.66 18.46 -24.37
N VAL A 308 5.51 17.71 -25.07
CA VAL A 308 6.31 16.63 -24.48
C VAL A 308 7.70 17.19 -24.14
N PRO A 309 8.10 17.25 -22.86
CA PRO A 309 9.41 17.74 -22.46
C PRO A 309 10.50 16.77 -22.89
N GLU A 310 11.71 17.27 -23.14
CA GLU A 310 12.85 16.42 -23.49
C GLU A 310 13.24 15.49 -22.34
N SER A 311 13.74 14.28 -22.62
CA SER A 311 14.05 13.30 -21.56
C SER A 311 15.08 13.82 -20.56
N ALA A 312 16.00 14.68 -21.02
CA ALA A 312 16.99 15.34 -20.17
C ALA A 312 16.38 16.33 -19.17
N GLU A 313 15.22 16.91 -19.48
CA GLU A 313 14.49 17.83 -18.59
C GLU A 313 13.80 17.09 -17.44
N LEU A 314 13.31 15.87 -17.70
CA LEU A 314 12.67 15.03 -16.68
C LEU A 314 13.70 14.35 -15.75
N LEU A 315 14.89 14.04 -16.27
CA LEU A 315 15.93 13.32 -15.53
C LEU A 315 17.28 14.08 -15.53
N PRO A 316 17.32 15.32 -15.00
CA PRO A 316 18.55 16.10 -14.95
C PRO A 316 19.63 15.35 -14.16
N GLY A 317 20.84 15.30 -14.73
CA GLY A 317 22.01 14.65 -14.14
C GLY A 317 22.12 13.13 -14.39
N ILE A 318 21.06 12.45 -14.83
CA ILE A 318 21.16 11.05 -15.29
C ILE A 318 21.69 11.00 -16.72
N ALA A 319 21.26 11.95 -17.54
CA ALA A 319 21.70 12.14 -18.92
C ALA A 319 22.98 12.99 -19.03
N ASN A 320 23.97 12.80 -18.14
CA ASN A 320 25.24 13.53 -18.27
C ASN A 320 26.00 13.04 -19.52
N PRO A 321 26.21 13.88 -20.55
CA PRO A 321 26.92 13.48 -21.78
C PRO A 321 28.41 13.15 -21.54
N GLU A 322 28.97 13.58 -20.40
CA GLU A 322 30.34 13.27 -19.98
C GLU A 322 30.43 11.99 -19.14
N ALA A 323 29.30 11.31 -18.89
CA ALA A 323 29.32 10.06 -18.14
C ALA A 323 30.06 8.96 -18.92
N PRO A 324 30.75 8.03 -18.22
CA PRO A 324 31.34 6.87 -18.87
C PRO A 324 30.29 6.09 -19.66
N ALA A 325 30.74 5.41 -20.72
CA ALA A 325 29.88 4.57 -21.55
C ALA A 325 29.06 3.61 -20.67
N LEU A 326 27.77 3.52 -20.99
CA LEU A 326 26.84 2.65 -20.28
C LEU A 326 27.24 1.18 -20.43
N PRO A 327 27.08 0.35 -19.39
CA PRO A 327 27.19 -1.10 -19.55
C PRO A 327 26.23 -1.61 -20.64
N ALA A 328 26.65 -2.62 -21.41
CA ALA A 328 25.88 -3.14 -22.54
C ALA A 328 24.48 -3.61 -22.13
N ASP A 329 24.35 -4.24 -20.96
CA ASP A 329 23.06 -4.69 -20.44
C ASP A 329 22.12 -3.51 -20.16
N THR A 330 22.64 -2.45 -19.51
CA THR A 330 21.86 -1.24 -19.26
C THR A 330 21.44 -0.55 -20.56
N GLN A 331 22.29 -0.51 -21.58
CA GLN A 331 21.91 0.05 -22.89
C GLN A 331 20.77 -0.76 -23.53
N THR A 332 20.84 -2.08 -23.44
CA THR A 332 19.83 -2.97 -24.00
C THR A 332 18.50 -2.81 -23.28
N ASP A 333 18.51 -2.73 -21.95
CA ASP A 333 17.30 -2.49 -21.16
C ASP A 333 16.72 -1.09 -21.40
N LEU A 334 17.56 -0.06 -21.57
CA LEU A 334 17.10 1.29 -21.95
C LEU A 334 16.42 1.31 -23.33
N ALA A 335 16.83 0.45 -24.26
CA ALA A 335 16.17 0.33 -25.57
C ALA A 335 14.75 -0.27 -25.46
N LEU A 336 14.48 -1.07 -24.42
CA LEU A 336 13.17 -1.67 -24.14
C LEU A 336 12.19 -0.74 -23.42
N VAL A 337 12.69 0.35 -22.82
CA VAL A 337 11.87 1.27 -22.01
C VAL A 337 10.62 1.75 -22.75
N ARG A 338 10.78 2.26 -23.97
CA ARG A 338 9.65 2.81 -24.73
C ARG A 338 8.64 1.73 -25.16
N PRO A 339 9.04 0.62 -25.81
CA PRO A 339 8.14 -0.49 -26.09
C PRO A 339 7.39 -0.99 -24.85
N MET A 340 8.08 -1.08 -23.71
CA MET A 340 7.47 -1.50 -22.44
C MET A 340 6.44 -0.48 -21.93
N ALA A 341 6.76 0.81 -21.95
CA ALA A 341 5.84 1.85 -21.53
C ALA A 341 4.58 1.89 -22.43
N GLU A 342 4.74 1.79 -23.75
CA GLU A 342 3.62 1.74 -24.69
C GLU A 342 2.74 0.51 -24.45
N HIS A 343 3.34 -0.66 -24.18
CA HIS A 343 2.65 -1.91 -23.89
C HIS A 343 1.84 -1.83 -22.59
N LEU A 344 2.46 -1.41 -21.48
CA LEU A 344 1.79 -1.33 -20.17
C LEU A 344 0.76 -0.20 -20.09
N LEU A 345 0.86 0.81 -20.95
CA LEU A 345 -0.16 1.85 -21.13
C LEU A 345 -1.31 1.45 -22.06
N GLY A 346 -1.27 0.25 -22.61
CA GLY A 346 -2.41 -0.33 -23.33
C GLY A 346 -3.56 -0.69 -22.38
N PRO A 347 -4.67 -1.23 -22.94
CA PRO A 347 -5.72 -1.84 -22.13
C PRO A 347 -5.15 -2.93 -21.23
N LEU A 348 -5.60 -2.98 -19.98
CA LEU A 348 -5.16 -4.02 -19.05
C LEU A 348 -5.64 -5.41 -19.52
N PRO A 349 -4.84 -6.48 -19.34
CA PRO A 349 -5.26 -7.84 -19.68
C PRO A 349 -6.63 -8.19 -19.09
N GLY A 350 -7.59 -8.54 -19.96
CA GLY A 350 -8.97 -8.88 -19.55
C GLY A 350 -9.90 -7.68 -19.32
N PHE A 351 -9.46 -6.45 -19.61
CA PHE A 351 -10.26 -5.23 -19.45
C PHE A 351 -10.22 -4.34 -20.72
N GLU A 352 -11.25 -3.54 -20.92
CA GLU A 352 -11.35 -2.59 -22.04
C GLU A 352 -10.78 -1.19 -21.71
N PHE A 353 -10.23 -1.03 -20.51
CA PHE A 353 -9.68 0.23 -20.01
C PHE A 353 -8.19 0.10 -19.69
N ASP A 354 -7.50 1.24 -19.77
CA ASP A 354 -6.11 1.43 -19.36
C ASP A 354 -6.04 2.10 -17.98
N LEU A 355 -4.83 2.30 -17.46
CA LEU A 355 -4.60 2.91 -16.15
C LEU A 355 -4.93 4.41 -16.10
N PHE A 356 -4.89 5.13 -17.22
CA PHE A 356 -5.26 6.55 -17.25
C PHE A 356 -6.77 6.72 -17.07
N LYS A 357 -7.57 5.94 -17.81
CA LYS A 357 -9.03 5.90 -17.62
C LYS A 357 -9.37 5.45 -16.20
N LEU A 358 -8.64 4.46 -15.69
CA LEU A 358 -8.87 3.94 -14.35
C LEU A 358 -8.56 4.98 -13.26
N SER A 359 -7.47 5.74 -13.38
CA SER A 359 -7.13 6.79 -12.41
C SER A 359 -8.17 7.92 -12.46
N GLY A 360 -8.69 8.22 -13.66
CA GLY A 360 -9.67 9.28 -13.91
C GLY A 360 -9.08 10.65 -13.67
N ARG A 361 -7.84 10.86 -14.12
CA ARG A 361 -7.05 12.08 -13.97
C ARG A 361 -6.49 12.46 -15.33
N GLU A 362 -6.19 13.73 -15.51
CA GLU A 362 -5.63 14.24 -16.76
C GLU A 362 -4.19 14.71 -16.52
N PRO A 363 -3.29 14.62 -17.53
CA PRO A 363 -1.92 15.04 -17.33
C PRO A 363 -1.80 16.57 -17.10
N LEU A 364 -2.74 17.36 -17.61
CA LEU A 364 -2.80 18.81 -17.34
C LEU A 364 -2.95 19.13 -15.85
N ASP A 365 -3.54 18.23 -15.04
CA ASP A 365 -3.66 18.43 -13.60
C ASP A 365 -2.28 18.58 -12.92
N PHE A 366 -1.24 18.02 -13.53
CA PHE A 366 0.12 18.00 -13.01
C PHE A 366 1.09 18.94 -13.73
N GLN A 367 0.69 19.63 -14.79
CA GLN A 367 1.54 20.59 -15.50
C GLN A 367 1.58 21.96 -14.81
N ASP A 368 2.39 22.87 -15.32
CA ASP A 368 2.44 24.27 -14.88
C ASP A 368 1.07 24.94 -15.14
N GLY A 369 0.55 25.65 -14.14
CA GLY A 369 -0.82 26.17 -14.15
C GLY A 369 -1.92 25.12 -13.92
N GLY A 370 -1.57 23.83 -13.86
CA GLY A 370 -2.45 22.74 -13.47
C GLY A 370 -2.82 22.74 -11.98
N GLN A 371 -3.71 21.84 -11.58
CA GLN A 371 -4.23 21.78 -10.22
C GLN A 371 -3.14 21.64 -9.15
N VAL A 372 -2.14 20.79 -9.39
CA VAL A 372 -1.01 20.55 -8.48
C VAL A 372 -0.12 21.78 -8.35
N ASP A 373 0.12 22.49 -9.45
CA ASP A 373 0.95 23.70 -9.44
C ASP A 373 0.24 24.85 -8.70
N LEU A 374 -1.05 25.04 -8.96
CA LEU A 374 -1.88 26.03 -8.25
C LEU A 374 -1.86 25.80 -6.73
N TRP A 375 -1.99 24.55 -6.28
CA TRP A 375 -1.96 24.21 -4.86
C TRP A 375 -0.59 24.34 -4.23
N ASN A 376 0.48 23.97 -4.95
CA ASN A 376 1.85 24.23 -4.52
C ASN A 376 2.06 25.74 -4.29
N HIS A 377 1.60 26.57 -5.22
CA HIS A 377 1.67 28.01 -5.10
C HIS A 377 0.81 28.58 -3.95
N ASP A 378 -0.37 28.02 -3.70
CA ASP A 378 -1.19 28.41 -2.54
C ASP A 378 -0.53 28.02 -1.21
N LEU A 379 0.07 26.83 -1.11
CA LEU A 379 0.86 26.43 0.06
C LEU A 379 2.00 27.41 0.34
N ARG A 380 2.71 27.89 -0.69
CA ARG A 380 3.77 28.92 -0.57
C ARG A 380 3.25 30.26 -0.06
N ARG A 381 1.99 30.59 -0.35
CA ARG A 381 1.33 31.81 0.13
C ARG A 381 0.70 31.64 1.52
N GLY A 382 0.93 30.51 2.18
CA GLY A 382 0.31 30.18 3.46
C GLY A 382 -1.20 29.97 3.37
N LYS A 383 -1.74 29.76 2.18
CA LYS A 383 -3.15 29.41 1.98
C LYS A 383 -3.33 27.91 2.13
N GLN A 384 -4.48 27.50 2.63
CA GLN A 384 -4.91 26.11 2.62
C GLN A 384 -5.79 25.90 1.38
N PRO A 385 -5.32 25.12 0.39
CA PRO A 385 -6.16 24.79 -0.75
C PRO A 385 -7.25 23.82 -0.28
N PHE A 386 -8.46 23.96 -0.84
CA PHE A 386 -9.60 23.15 -0.44
C PHE A 386 -10.34 22.61 -1.66
N ALA A 387 -10.42 21.29 -1.76
CA ALA A 387 -11.29 20.59 -2.70
C ALA A 387 -11.64 19.23 -2.10
N THR A 388 -12.92 18.87 -2.09
CA THR A 388 -13.41 17.60 -1.54
C THR A 388 -13.68 16.57 -2.62
N THR A 389 -12.89 16.60 -3.71
CA THR A 389 -13.04 15.65 -4.81
C THR A 389 -12.24 14.38 -4.51
N ALA A 390 -12.68 13.26 -5.10
CA ALA A 390 -12.00 11.97 -4.97
C ALA A 390 -10.46 12.00 -5.19
N PRO A 391 -9.90 12.69 -6.21
CA PRO A 391 -8.45 12.74 -6.44
C PRO A 391 -7.70 13.79 -5.58
N ALA A 392 -8.41 14.62 -4.81
CA ALA A 392 -7.82 15.82 -4.22
C ALA A 392 -6.64 15.53 -3.27
N ALA A 393 -6.75 14.55 -2.36
CA ALA A 393 -5.65 14.29 -1.43
C ALA A 393 -4.35 13.85 -2.13
N ALA A 394 -4.45 13.10 -3.23
CA ALA A 394 -3.27 12.70 -4.01
C ALA A 394 -2.66 13.89 -4.79
N PHE A 395 -3.48 14.75 -5.39
CA PHE A 395 -3.00 16.00 -5.99
C PHE A 395 -2.31 16.89 -4.95
N MET A 396 -2.86 16.96 -3.73
CA MET A 396 -2.25 17.72 -2.63
C MET A 396 -0.92 17.10 -2.18
N ALA A 397 -0.81 15.77 -2.13
CA ALA A 397 0.46 15.10 -1.83
C ALA A 397 1.55 15.42 -2.88
N ALA A 398 1.19 15.42 -4.17
CA ALA A 398 2.09 15.86 -5.25
C ALA A 398 2.48 17.35 -5.11
N ALA A 399 1.51 18.21 -4.75
CA ALA A 399 1.76 19.63 -4.51
C ALA A 399 2.67 19.87 -3.30
N VAL A 400 2.46 19.13 -2.19
CA VAL A 400 3.32 19.14 -1.00
C VAL A 400 4.73 18.69 -1.34
N PHE A 401 4.91 17.68 -2.20
CA PHE A 401 6.22 17.28 -2.67
C PHE A 401 6.93 18.43 -3.39
N ARG A 402 6.26 19.09 -4.35
CA ARG A 402 6.83 20.26 -5.07
C ARG A 402 7.15 21.39 -4.11
N PHE A 403 6.23 21.71 -3.21
CA PHE A 403 6.39 22.72 -2.18
C PHE A 403 7.63 22.46 -1.33
N TRP A 404 7.87 21.21 -0.94
CA TRP A 404 8.99 20.84 -0.07
C TRP A 404 10.37 20.96 -0.73
N PHE A 405 10.48 20.71 -2.04
CA PHE A 405 11.78 20.65 -2.74
C PHE A 405 12.07 21.81 -3.69
N GLN A 406 11.06 22.52 -4.17
CA GLN A 406 11.24 23.66 -5.07
C GLN A 406 11.29 25.00 -4.34
N GLU A 407 11.18 25.01 -3.00
CA GLU A 407 11.48 26.21 -2.22
C GLU A 407 13.00 26.43 -2.16
N PRO A 408 13.50 27.63 -2.53
CA PRO A 408 14.80 28.04 -2.06
C PRO A 408 14.73 28.05 -0.54
N ARG A 409 15.57 27.25 0.13
CA ARG A 409 15.71 27.37 1.58
C ARG A 409 16.02 28.83 1.87
N PRO A 410 15.34 29.46 2.85
CA PRO A 410 15.70 30.82 3.24
C PRO A 410 17.21 30.87 3.48
N ALA A 411 17.85 31.96 3.06
CA ALA A 411 19.26 32.16 3.35
C ALA A 411 19.48 31.95 4.86
N PRO A 412 20.62 31.38 5.29
CA PRO A 412 20.86 31.07 6.71
C PRO A 412 20.58 32.23 7.67
N ASP A 413 20.67 33.46 7.16
CA ASP A 413 20.51 34.71 7.92
C ASP A 413 19.14 35.39 7.70
N ALA A 414 18.28 34.86 6.84
CA ALA A 414 16.92 35.36 6.70
C ALA A 414 16.12 34.92 7.94
N PRO A 415 15.34 35.82 8.57
CA PRO A 415 14.47 35.43 9.66
C PRO A 415 13.44 34.44 9.11
N ASP A 416 13.65 33.15 9.37
CA ASP A 416 12.68 32.12 9.04
C ASP A 416 11.49 32.30 9.98
N THR A 417 10.52 33.11 9.56
CA THR A 417 9.35 33.42 10.37
C THR A 417 8.42 32.21 10.51
N GLU A 418 8.59 31.19 9.67
CA GLU A 418 7.81 29.96 9.72
C GLU A 418 8.69 28.79 10.18
N THR A 419 8.40 28.26 11.36
CA THR A 419 9.10 27.07 11.85
C THR A 419 8.81 25.87 10.93
N ALA A 420 9.77 24.94 10.82
CA ALA A 420 9.59 23.69 10.08
C ALA A 420 8.34 22.90 10.54
N GLU A 421 7.98 23.02 11.82
CA GLU A 421 6.78 22.41 12.41
C GLU A 421 5.48 23.03 11.87
N LEU A 422 5.39 24.37 11.79
CA LEU A 422 4.23 25.04 11.20
C LEU A 422 4.05 24.67 9.72
N ARG A 423 5.18 24.59 9.00
CA ARG A 423 5.20 24.18 7.59
C ARG A 423 4.70 22.73 7.42
N LEU A 424 5.21 21.81 8.22
CA LEU A 424 4.74 20.42 8.28
C LEU A 424 3.25 20.36 8.56
N GLN A 425 2.77 21.05 9.61
CA GLN A 425 1.37 21.04 9.99
C GLN A 425 0.46 21.60 8.89
N ARG A 426 0.90 22.65 8.18
CA ARG A 426 0.16 23.19 7.02
C ARG A 426 0.01 22.15 5.92
N CYS A 427 1.09 21.43 5.57
CA CYS A 427 1.04 20.37 4.55
C CYS A 427 0.07 19.26 4.95
N LEU A 428 0.18 18.75 6.19
CA LEU A 428 -0.68 17.67 6.68
C LEU A 428 -2.15 18.10 6.73
N ASN A 429 -2.44 19.28 7.29
CA ASN A 429 -3.80 19.82 7.35
C ASN A 429 -4.40 20.01 5.96
N SER A 430 -3.60 20.47 4.99
CA SER A 430 -4.09 20.67 3.61
C SER A 430 -4.44 19.36 2.94
N ILE A 431 -3.65 18.29 3.15
CA ILE A 431 -3.97 16.95 2.65
C ILE A 431 -5.25 16.42 3.32
N THR A 432 -5.36 16.52 4.65
CA THR A 432 -6.55 16.05 5.38
C THR A 432 -7.81 16.82 4.99
N ALA A 433 -7.70 18.13 4.73
CA ALA A 433 -8.82 18.96 4.28
C ALA A 433 -9.34 18.58 2.88
N CYS A 434 -8.57 17.82 2.10
CA CYS A 434 -9.01 17.26 0.82
C CYS A 434 -9.94 16.03 0.96
N SER A 435 -10.30 15.64 2.18
CA SER A 435 -11.17 14.49 2.42
C SER A 435 -12.54 14.68 1.75
N PRO A 436 -13.02 13.72 0.95
CA PRO A 436 -14.39 13.76 0.45
C PRO A 436 -15.39 13.57 1.61
N PRO A 437 -16.54 14.25 1.60
CA PRO A 437 -17.54 14.08 2.64
C PRO A 437 -18.14 12.67 2.63
N GLY A 438 -18.52 12.18 3.81
CA GLY A 438 -19.27 10.94 4.01
C GLY A 438 -18.40 9.76 4.45
N THR A 439 -19.07 8.71 4.92
CA THR A 439 -18.41 7.47 5.31
C THR A 439 -17.83 6.77 4.09
N ARG A 440 -16.59 6.29 4.20
CA ARG A 440 -16.00 5.36 3.22
C ARG A 440 -16.70 4.01 3.40
N GLY A 441 -17.87 3.91 2.78
CA GLY A 441 -18.92 2.93 3.05
C GLY A 441 -18.44 1.48 3.09
N PRO A 442 -19.27 0.57 3.63
CA PRO A 442 -18.90 -0.82 3.81
C PRO A 442 -18.55 -1.43 2.45
N VAL A 443 -17.26 -1.64 2.25
CA VAL A 443 -16.82 -2.70 1.38
C VAL A 443 -17.14 -3.94 2.19
N GLU A 444 -18.07 -4.78 1.72
CA GLU A 444 -18.18 -6.15 2.22
C GLU A 444 -17.16 -6.97 1.43
N PRO A 445 -15.90 -7.11 1.90
CA PRO A 445 -15.01 -8.07 1.32
C PRO A 445 -15.59 -9.47 1.52
N GLU A 446 -15.37 -10.35 0.55
CA GLU A 446 -15.47 -11.78 0.84
C GLU A 446 -14.38 -12.12 1.85
N LEU A 447 -14.81 -12.50 3.06
CA LEU A 447 -13.90 -12.73 4.17
C LEU A 447 -13.58 -14.22 4.29
N PRO A 448 -12.29 -14.58 4.44
CA PRO A 448 -11.93 -15.97 4.68
C PRO A 448 -12.56 -16.45 5.99
N ASP A 449 -12.96 -17.72 6.03
CA ASP A 449 -13.40 -18.36 7.26
C ASP A 449 -12.18 -18.78 8.10
N LEU A 450 -11.55 -17.80 8.75
CA LEU A 450 -10.36 -18.05 9.59
C LEU A 450 -10.64 -19.07 10.69
N GLY A 451 -11.85 -19.10 11.25
CA GLY A 451 -12.23 -20.07 12.28
C GLY A 451 -12.17 -21.50 11.75
N LYS A 452 -12.76 -21.74 10.58
CA LYS A 452 -12.71 -23.03 9.91
C LYS A 452 -11.27 -23.41 9.53
N ALA A 453 -10.52 -22.50 8.91
CA ALA A 453 -9.13 -22.72 8.52
C ALA A 453 -8.24 -23.08 9.72
N LEU A 454 -8.44 -22.42 10.86
CA LEU A 454 -7.74 -22.73 12.11
C LEU A 454 -8.10 -24.13 12.62
N LEU A 455 -9.36 -24.58 12.51
CA LEU A 455 -9.80 -25.87 13.03
C LEU A 455 -9.35 -27.06 12.16
N GLU A 456 -9.46 -26.94 10.84
CA GLU A 456 -9.22 -28.03 9.89
C GLU A 456 -7.75 -28.41 9.76
N ASN A 457 -6.85 -27.50 10.13
CA ASN A 457 -5.42 -27.69 9.94
C ASN A 457 -4.71 -27.84 11.30
N PRO A 458 -3.90 -28.89 11.49
CA PRO A 458 -3.09 -29.04 12.70
C PRO A 458 -2.04 -27.92 12.75
N LEU A 459 -1.86 -27.32 13.93
CA LEU A 459 -0.68 -26.47 14.14
C LEU A 459 0.57 -27.35 13.98
N PRO A 460 1.65 -26.85 13.36
CA PRO A 460 2.91 -27.59 13.28
C PRO A 460 3.29 -28.06 14.68
N GLU A 461 3.63 -29.34 14.83
CA GLU A 461 4.06 -29.86 16.12
C GLU A 461 5.23 -29.00 16.61
N THR A 462 5.04 -28.35 17.76
CA THR A 462 6.15 -27.67 18.43
C THR A 462 7.09 -28.77 18.89
N GLU A 463 8.19 -29.01 18.16
CA GLU A 463 9.29 -29.80 18.69
C GLU A 463 9.74 -29.16 20.03
N PRO A 464 9.86 -29.94 21.10
CA PRO A 464 10.11 -29.45 22.45
C PRO A 464 11.49 -28.78 22.64
#